data_AF-R6P6V4-F1
#
_entry.id   AF-R6P6V4-F1
#
_cell.length_a   1.000
_cell.length_b   1.000
_cell.length_c   1.000
_cell.angle_alpha   90.00
_cell.angle_beta   90.00
_cell.angle_gamma   90.00
#
_symmetry.space_group_name_H-M   'P 1'
#
loop_
_entity.id
_entity.type
_entity.pdbx_description
1 polymer ?
#
loop_
_entity_poly.entity_id
_entity_poly.type
_entity_poly.pdbx_seq_one_letter_code
_entity_poly.pdbx_strand_id
1 'polypeptide(L)' 'MNRNKVICKCRKLTKGDVADAVEQGAVSFRQVKKATRAGDACGHCKKKIKKLIRKLTEDHNQAAEKRR' A
#
# COMPACT_ATOMS: atom_id res chain seq x y z
N MET A 1 10.65 -5.69 5.76
CA MET A 1 9.81 -5.82 4.54
C MET A 1 10.59 -5.34 3.32
N ASN A 2 10.58 -6.07 2.19
CA ASN A 2 11.26 -5.60 0.96
C ASN A 2 10.44 -4.49 0.26
N ARG A 3 10.85 -3.23 0.44
CA ARG A 3 10.24 -2.03 -0.14
C ARG A 3 10.47 -1.93 -1.66
N ASN A 4 11.57 -2.48 -2.18
CA ASN A 4 11.96 -2.39 -3.60
C ASN A 4 11.12 -3.26 -4.57
N LYS A 5 10.12 -3.99 -4.08
CA LYS A 5 9.35 -4.89 -4.93
C LYS A 5 8.33 -4.11 -5.76
N VAL A 6 8.53 -4.08 -7.08
CA VAL A 6 7.60 -3.45 -8.02
C VAL A 6 6.24 -4.16 -7.99
N ILE A 7 5.19 -3.43 -7.63
CA ILE A 7 3.81 -3.90 -7.62
C ILE A 7 3.03 -3.44 -8.86
N CYS A 8 3.36 -2.27 -9.39
CA CYS A 8 2.77 -1.74 -10.62
C CYS A 8 3.86 -1.58 -11.67
N LYS A 9 3.90 -2.47 -12.68
CA LYS A 9 4.84 -2.31 -13.81
C LYS A 9 4.50 -1.06 -14.66
N CYS A 10 3.21 -0.75 -14.80
CA CYS A 10 2.70 0.35 -15.63
C CYS A 10 3.21 1.73 -15.16
N ARG A 11 3.34 1.95 -13.83
CA ARG A 11 3.81 3.20 -13.23
C ARG A 11 5.12 3.03 -12.43
N LYS A 12 5.79 1.89 -12.60
CA LYS A 12 6.99 1.47 -11.83
C LYS A 12 6.87 1.64 -10.30
N LEU A 13 5.66 1.51 -9.75
CA LEU A 13 5.42 1.68 -8.31
C LEU A 13 5.88 0.45 -7.54
N THR A 14 6.52 0.70 -6.41
CA THR A 14 7.09 -0.28 -5.50
C THR A 14 6.22 -0.47 -4.25
N LYS A 15 6.55 -1.49 -3.46
CA LYS A 15 5.95 -1.69 -2.14
C LYS A 15 6.29 -0.55 -1.19
N GLY A 16 7.46 0.07 -1.34
CA GLY A 16 7.86 1.27 -0.62
C GLY A 16 6.83 2.38 -0.81
N ASP A 17 6.53 2.73 -2.07
CA ASP A 17 5.56 3.79 -2.38
C ASP A 17 4.19 3.59 -1.71
N VAL A 18 3.73 2.34 -1.59
CA VAL A 18 2.46 2.03 -0.91
C VAL A 18 2.61 2.07 0.62
N ALA A 19 3.75 1.62 1.16
CA ALA A 19 4.06 1.74 2.58
C ALA A 19 4.15 3.22 3.00
N ASP A 20 4.90 4.03 2.27
CA ASP A 20 5.00 5.48 2.47
C ASP A 20 3.61 6.15 2.43
N ALA A 21 2.75 5.76 1.49
CA ALA A 21 1.38 6.26 1.45
C ALA A 21 0.59 5.87 2.71
N VAL A 22 0.71 4.63 3.19
CA VAL A 22 0.05 4.15 4.42
C VAL A 22 0.61 4.86 5.65
N GLU A 23 1.93 5.09 5.72
CA GLU A 23 2.60 5.86 6.77
C GLU A 23 2.12 7.32 6.79
N GLN A 24 1.77 7.89 5.63
CA GLN A 24 1.12 9.21 5.53
C GLN A 24 -0.38 9.19 5.94
N GLY A 25 -0.92 8.04 6.35
CA GLY A 25 -2.32 7.88 6.78
C GLY A 25 -3.25 7.29 5.71
N ALA A 26 -2.72 6.83 4.56
CA ALA A 26 -3.53 6.24 3.51
C ALA A 26 -4.01 4.81 3.85
N VAL A 27 -5.01 4.69 4.70
CA VAL A 27 -5.58 3.40 5.15
C VAL A 27 -6.52 2.73 4.14
N SER A 28 -6.73 3.32 2.97
CA SER A 28 -7.68 2.81 1.97
C SER A 28 -7.11 2.84 0.56
N PHE A 29 -7.55 1.88 -0.26
CA PHE A 29 -7.17 1.80 -1.66
C PHE A 29 -7.43 3.11 -2.43
N ARG A 30 -8.49 3.85 -2.07
CA ARG A 30 -8.81 5.13 -2.70
C ARG A 30 -7.74 6.19 -2.40
N GLN A 31 -7.26 6.25 -1.16
CA GLN A 31 -6.24 7.20 -0.72
C GLN A 31 -4.87 6.82 -1.30
N VAL A 32 -4.50 5.55 -1.23
CA VAL A 32 -3.26 5.05 -1.86
C VAL A 32 -3.30 5.25 -3.36
N LYS A 33 -4.44 5.03 -4.03
CA LYS A 33 -4.62 5.36 -5.45
C LYS A 33 -4.47 6.86 -5.69
N LYS A 34 -4.95 7.73 -4.79
CA LYS A 34 -4.79 9.18 -4.97
C LYS A 34 -3.31 9.61 -4.82
N ALA A 35 -2.60 9.05 -3.85
CA ALA A 35 -1.19 9.34 -3.57
C ALA A 35 -0.24 8.76 -4.63
N THR A 36 -0.34 7.45 -4.88
CA THR A 36 0.60 6.73 -5.76
C THR A 36 0.12 6.60 -7.21
N ARG A 37 -1.17 6.93 -7.46
CA ARG A 37 -1.84 6.70 -8.75
C ARG A 37 -1.81 5.22 -9.17
N ALA A 38 -1.67 4.28 -8.23
CA ALA A 38 -1.59 2.87 -8.54
C ALA A 38 -2.93 2.28 -9.03
N GLY A 39 -2.92 1.47 -10.11
CA GLY A 39 -4.10 0.74 -10.59
C GLY A 39 -5.09 1.55 -11.44
N ASP A 40 -4.66 2.69 -11.95
CA ASP A 40 -5.45 3.59 -12.81
C ASP A 40 -5.38 3.22 -14.31
N ALA A 41 -4.20 2.81 -14.79
CA ALA A 41 -3.98 2.48 -16.20
C ALA A 41 -4.46 1.06 -16.55
N CYS A 42 -3.83 0.04 -15.95
CA CYS A 42 -3.98 -1.35 -16.36
C CYS A 42 -4.78 -2.22 -15.38
N GLY A 43 -5.14 -1.70 -14.20
CA GLY A 43 -5.96 -2.38 -13.18
C GLY A 43 -5.35 -3.63 -12.49
N HIS A 44 -4.38 -4.30 -13.09
CA HIS A 44 -3.80 -5.58 -12.61
C HIS A 44 -3.19 -5.51 -11.21
N CYS A 45 -2.65 -4.35 -10.82
CA CYS A 45 -2.07 -4.17 -9.49
C CYS A 45 -3.12 -3.93 -8.39
N LYS A 46 -4.40 -3.67 -8.71
CA LYS A 46 -5.47 -3.39 -7.72
C LYS A 46 -5.56 -4.47 -6.64
N LYS A 47 -5.62 -5.75 -7.04
CA LYS A 47 -5.73 -6.88 -6.10
C LYS A 47 -4.50 -6.96 -5.18
N LYS A 48 -3.30 -6.74 -5.73
CA LYS A 48 -2.03 -6.76 -4.96
C LYS A 48 -1.97 -5.60 -3.98
N ILE A 49 -2.34 -4.39 -4.40
CA ILE A 49 -2.33 -3.19 -3.57
C ILE A 49 -3.34 -3.32 -2.43
N LYS A 50 -4.58 -3.75 -2.68
CA LYS A 50 -5.57 -3.98 -1.61
C LYS A 50 -5.06 -4.94 -0.53
N LYS A 51 -4.44 -6.06 -0.94
CA LYS A 51 -3.82 -7.01 0.00
C LYS A 51 -2.66 -6.39 0.76
N LEU A 52 -1.85 -5.55 0.10
CA LEU A 52 -0.71 -4.89 0.73
C LEU A 52 -1.15 -3.86 1.76
N ILE A 53 -2.12 -3.01 1.42
CA ILE A 53 -2.69 -2.01 2.33
C ILE A 53 -3.25 -2.70 3.56
N ARG A 54 -4.06 -3.76 3.38
CA ARG A 54 -4.65 -4.49 4.51
C ARG A 54 -3.56 -5.01 5.46
N LYS A 55 -2.51 -5.64 4.91
CA LYS A 55 -1.35 -6.08 5.70
C LYS A 55 -0.61 -4.92 6.39
N LEU A 56 -0.37 -3.82 5.70
CA LEU A 56 0.33 -2.66 6.26
C LEU A 56 -0.51 -2.02 7.38
N THR A 57 -1.81 -1.84 7.17
CA THR A 57 -2.73 -1.32 8.18
C THR A 57 -2.84 -2.27 9.37
N GLU A 58 -2.90 -3.59 9.16
CA GLU A 58 -2.86 -4.58 10.25
C GLU A 58 -1.54 -4.48 11.06
N ASP A 59 -0.39 -4.36 10.38
CA ASP A 59 0.93 -4.22 11.02
C ASP A 59 1.04 -2.90 11.82
N HIS A 60 0.54 -1.78 11.26
CA HIS A 60 0.47 -0.50 11.95
C HIS A 60 -0.51 -0.50 13.14
N ASN A 61 -1.60 -1.26 13.07
CA ASN A 61 -2.59 -1.34 14.14
C ASN A 61 -2.18 -2.32 15.26
N GLN A 62 -1.36 -3.33 14.94
CA GLN A 62 -0.78 -4.24 15.94
C GLN A 62 0.20 -3.54 16.89
N ALA A 63 0.76 -2.37 16.52
CA ALA A 63 1.52 -1.54 17.44
C ALA A 63 0.64 -0.90 18.54
N ALA A 64 -0.65 -0.70 18.30
CA ALA A 64 -1.59 -0.13 19.27
C ALA A 64 -2.15 -1.19 20.24
N GLU A 65 -2.39 -2.42 19.77
CA GLU A 65 -2.99 -3.48 20.60
C GLU A 65 -1.97 -4.21 21.50
N LYS A 66 -0.66 -4.18 21.19
CA LYS A 66 0.37 -4.93 21.95
C LYS A 66 0.80 -4.26 23.28
N ARG A 67 0.01 -3.30 23.79
CA ARG A 67 0.15 -2.66 25.12
C ARG A 67 -0.89 -3.18 26.13
N ARG A 68 -1.36 -4.42 25.96
CA ARG A 68 -2.18 -5.13 26.97
C ARG A 68 -1.43 -6.36 27.45
#